data_AF-A0A7V9Q8L0-F1
#
_entry.id   AF-A0A7V9Q8L0-F1
#
_cell.length_a   1.000
_cell.length_b   1.000
_cell.length_c   1.000
_cell.angle_alpha   90.00
_cell.angle_beta   90.00
_cell.angle_gamma   90.00
#
_symmetry.space_group_name_H-M   'P 1'
#
loop_
_entity.id
_entity.type
_entity.pdbx_description
1 polymer ?
#
loop_
_entity_poly.entity_id
_entity_poly.type
_entity_poly.pdbx_seq_one_letter_code
_entity_poly.pdbx_strand_id
1 'polypeptide(L)'
;MYEFAVTPAVTQIRRRGVEVTDVTPASLADELELEAGDRVIKVNGRTVRDYLDFRFQTGGETDLVLNVLKKTGEEWEIEIERDEGEDFGLSFENIVPRQCANECLFCFCKGNPPDARPALSFRDEDVRLSFLYGNYTTLSSITEQEMRRVIEQRLTPQYVSVHATDLKVRAYLLGVDEERADISQKMRRMMDAGIEIHAQVVLCPG
;
A
#
# COMPACT_ATOMS: atom_id res chain seq x y z
N MET A 1 28.90 12.59 -8.46
CA MET A 1 28.24 11.80 -7.40
C MET A 1 27.28 12.74 -6.70
N TYR A 2 26.00 12.71 -7.05
CA TYR A 2 24.98 13.50 -6.35
C TYR A 2 24.46 12.64 -5.19
N GLU A 3 24.76 13.06 -3.96
CA GLU A 3 24.10 12.56 -2.76
C GLU A 3 22.63 12.98 -2.83
N PHE A 4 21.79 12.10 -3.38
CA PHE A 4 20.34 12.23 -3.22
C PHE A 4 19.98 11.77 -1.82
N ALA A 5 20.16 12.67 -0.86
CA ALA A 5 19.55 12.59 0.45
C ALA A 5 18.04 12.87 0.31
N VAL A 6 17.32 11.96 -0.34
CA VAL A 6 15.91 11.82 -0.03
C VAL A 6 15.89 11.09 1.30
N THR A 7 15.93 11.84 2.41
CA THR A 7 15.63 11.28 3.72
C THR A 7 14.30 10.57 3.55
N PRO A 8 14.22 9.23 3.71
CA PRO A 8 12.95 8.55 3.62
C PRO A 8 12.01 9.28 4.59
N ALA A 9 10.87 9.76 4.09
CA ALA A 9 9.89 10.47 4.91
C ALA A 9 9.41 9.63 6.11
N VAL A 10 9.77 8.35 6.11
CA VAL A 10 9.34 7.35 7.07
C VAL A 10 10.54 6.45 7.41
N THR A 11 11.26 6.79 8.46
CA THR A 11 12.19 5.91 9.17
C THR A 11 11.48 5.02 10.20
N GLN A 12 10.15 4.86 10.09
CA GLN A 12 9.39 4.02 11.01
C GLN A 12 9.91 2.59 10.88
N ILE A 13 10.65 2.18 11.91
CA ILE A 13 10.82 0.79 12.31
C ILE A 13 9.50 0.11 12.04
N ARG A 14 9.48 -0.86 11.12
CA ARG A 14 8.27 -1.65 10.84
C ARG A 14 7.85 -2.31 12.15
N ARG A 15 6.90 -1.69 12.84
CA ARG A 15 6.30 -2.26 14.04
C ARG A 15 5.47 -3.45 13.59
N ARG A 16 5.49 -4.50 14.40
CA ARG A 16 4.78 -5.75 14.09
C ARG A 16 3.27 -5.45 14.16
N GLY A 17 2.51 -5.87 13.15
CA GLY A 17 1.06 -5.67 13.09
C GLY A 17 0.60 -4.27 12.69
N VAL A 18 -0.71 -4.09 12.64
CA VAL A 18 -1.38 -2.81 12.38
C VAL A 18 -1.96 -2.25 13.68
N GLU A 19 -1.69 -0.98 13.97
CA GLU A 19 -2.20 -0.29 15.18
C GLU A 19 -3.68 0.09 15.04
N VAL A 20 -4.44 -0.21 16.10
CA VAL A 20 -5.81 0.26 16.32
C VAL A 20 -5.75 1.71 16.79
N THR A 21 -6.37 2.62 16.05
CA THR A 21 -6.40 4.05 16.40
C THR A 21 -7.64 4.44 17.17
N ASP A 22 -8.74 3.71 16.97
CA ASP A 22 -10.04 3.98 17.60
C ASP A 22 -10.90 2.70 17.61
N VAL A 23 -11.76 2.59 18.63
CA VAL A 23 -12.71 1.49 18.79
C VAL A 23 -14.10 2.07 18.99
N THR A 24 -15.05 1.63 18.18
CA THR A 24 -16.44 2.10 18.24
C THR A 24 -17.09 1.57 19.52
N PRO A 25 -17.71 2.42 20.36
CA PRO A 25 -18.40 1.95 21.57
C PRO A 25 -19.52 0.95 21.25
N ALA A 26 -19.69 -0.07 22.11
CA ALA A 26 -20.66 -1.15 21.93
C ALA A 26 -20.52 -1.90 20.59
N SER A 27 -19.29 -1.99 20.07
CA SER A 27 -18.95 -2.84 18.93
C SER A 27 -18.33 -4.15 19.39
N LEU A 28 -18.20 -5.11 18.48
CA LEU A 28 -17.52 -6.38 18.75
C LEU A 28 -16.11 -6.17 19.33
N ALA A 29 -15.34 -5.20 18.83
CA ALA A 29 -14.02 -4.91 19.39
C ALA A 29 -14.06 -4.36 20.82
N ASP A 30 -15.09 -3.60 21.17
CA ASP A 30 -15.29 -3.09 22.54
C ASP A 30 -15.63 -4.23 23.50
N GLU A 31 -16.49 -5.17 23.07
CA GLU A 31 -16.83 -6.38 23.83
C GLU A 31 -15.63 -7.31 24.03
N LEU A 32 -14.70 -7.34 23.06
CA LEU A 32 -13.43 -8.07 23.12
C LEU A 32 -12.33 -7.31 23.87
N GLU A 33 -12.68 -6.19 24.51
CA GLU A 33 -11.79 -5.33 25.30
C GLU A 33 -10.57 -4.83 24.48
N LEU A 34 -10.73 -4.67 23.15
CA LEU A 34 -9.73 -4.04 22.30
C LEU A 34 -9.77 -2.52 22.50
N GLU A 35 -8.60 -1.89 22.45
CA GLU A 35 -8.47 -0.47 22.71
C GLU A 35 -7.53 0.21 21.72
N ALA A 36 -7.64 1.54 21.62
CA ALA A 36 -6.67 2.34 20.88
C ALA A 36 -5.24 2.14 21.44
N GLY A 37 -4.29 1.92 20.53
CA GLY A 37 -2.90 1.59 20.84
C GLY A 37 -2.58 0.09 20.81
N ASP A 38 -3.59 -0.78 20.80
CA ASP A 38 -3.39 -2.20 20.54
C ASP A 38 -2.97 -2.45 19.08
N ARG A 39 -2.27 -3.56 18.83
CA ARG A 39 -1.82 -3.93 17.48
C ARG A 39 -2.31 -5.32 17.10
N VAL A 40 -3.04 -5.42 16.00
CA VAL A 40 -3.42 -6.72 15.43
C VAL A 40 -2.23 -7.27 14.65
N ILE A 41 -1.71 -8.41 15.11
CA ILE A 41 -0.47 -8.99 14.62
C ILE A 41 -0.73 -10.09 13.59
N LYS A 42 -1.74 -10.93 13.84
CA LYS A 42 -2.16 -12.02 12.96
C LYS A 42 -3.67 -12.22 12.98
N VAL A 43 -4.19 -12.75 11.88
CA VAL A 43 -5.54 -13.31 11.75
C VAL A 43 -5.38 -14.75 11.26
N ASN A 44 -5.94 -15.73 11.95
CA ASN A 44 -5.86 -17.16 11.59
C ASN A 44 -4.40 -17.62 11.31
N GLY A 45 -3.47 -17.17 12.16
CA GLY A 45 -2.04 -17.46 12.03
C GLY A 45 -1.29 -16.70 10.93
N ARG A 46 -2.00 -15.96 10.06
CA ARG A 46 -1.42 -15.16 8.96
C ARG A 46 -1.03 -13.77 9.45
N THR A 47 0.15 -13.29 9.08
CA THR A 47 0.64 -11.97 9.50
C THR A 47 -0.21 -10.83 8.91
N VAL A 48 -0.51 -9.83 9.72
CA VAL A 48 -1.13 -8.57 9.32
C VAL A 48 -0.06 -7.48 9.25
N ARG A 49 0.08 -6.82 8.09
CA ARG A 49 1.06 -5.74 7.88
C ARG A 49 0.43 -4.35 7.92
N ASP A 50 -0.84 -4.25 7.51
CA ASP A 50 -1.64 -3.04 7.47
C ASP A 50 -3.13 -3.42 7.48
N TYR A 51 -4.02 -2.42 7.48
CA TYR A 51 -5.45 -2.68 7.58
C TYR A 51 -6.03 -3.38 6.35
N LEU A 52 -5.39 -3.32 5.17
CA LEU A 52 -5.83 -4.07 3.99
C LEU A 52 -5.64 -5.57 4.21
N ASP A 53 -4.54 -5.98 4.84
CA ASP A 53 -4.37 -7.38 5.22
C ASP A 53 -5.44 -7.82 6.22
N PHE A 54 -5.76 -6.99 7.21
CA PHE A 54 -6.82 -7.28 8.18
C PHE A 54 -8.17 -7.47 7.48
N ARG A 55 -8.59 -6.51 6.65
CA ARG A 55 -9.86 -6.59 5.90
C ARG A 55 -9.89 -7.78 4.94
N PHE A 56 -8.78 -8.10 4.29
CA PHE A 56 -8.70 -9.25 3.39
C PHE A 56 -8.77 -10.59 4.14
N GLN A 57 -8.05 -10.72 5.26
CA GLN A 57 -7.98 -11.97 6.03
C GLN A 57 -9.21 -12.23 6.88
N THR A 58 -9.97 -11.18 7.22
CA THR A 58 -11.23 -11.29 7.96
C THR A 58 -12.44 -11.27 7.03
N GLY A 59 -12.29 -10.95 5.74
CA GLY A 59 -13.40 -10.81 4.81
C GLY A 59 -14.14 -12.14 4.62
N GLY A 60 -15.38 -12.22 5.08
CA GLY A 60 -16.23 -13.41 4.98
C GLY A 60 -15.97 -14.50 6.02
N GLU A 61 -15.06 -14.29 6.98
CA GLU A 61 -14.82 -15.22 8.08
C GLU A 61 -15.77 -14.92 9.25
N THR A 62 -16.49 -15.94 9.71
CA THR A 62 -17.35 -15.91 10.92
C THR A 62 -16.60 -16.37 12.17
N ASP A 63 -15.66 -17.30 11.99
CA ASP A 63 -14.86 -17.90 13.05
C ASP A 63 -13.38 -17.60 12.79
N LEU A 64 -12.74 -16.88 13.71
CA LEU A 64 -11.34 -16.52 13.53
C LEU A 64 -10.59 -16.34 14.85
N VAL A 65 -9.26 -16.46 14.75
CA VAL A 65 -8.34 -16.21 15.86
C VAL A 65 -7.54 -14.95 15.56
N LEU A 66 -7.66 -13.94 16.43
CA LEU A 66 -6.81 -12.75 16.41
C LEU A 66 -5.66 -12.91 17.39
N ASN A 67 -4.43 -12.69 16.92
CA ASN A 67 -3.31 -12.43 17.82
C ASN A 67 -3.10 -10.91 17.92
N VAL A 68 -3.25 -10.37 19.13
CA VAL A 68 -3.18 -8.93 19.41
C VAL A 68 -2.04 -8.67 20.38
N LEU A 69 -1.21 -7.68 20.07
CA LEU A 69 -0.25 -7.12 21.02
C LEU A 69 -0.92 -5.92 21.68
N LYS A 70 -1.27 -6.04 22.96
CA LYS A 70 -1.89 -4.97 23.73
C LYS A 70 -0.92 -3.80 23.89
N LYS A 71 -1.45 -2.59 24.07
CA LYS A 71 -0.62 -1.38 24.35
C LYS A 71 0.27 -1.52 25.60
N THR A 72 -0.09 -2.41 26.52
CA THR A 72 0.68 -2.78 27.71
C THR A 72 1.92 -3.63 27.40
N GLY A 73 1.98 -4.25 26.22
CA GLY A 73 3.03 -5.17 25.78
C GLY A 73 2.66 -6.66 25.89
N GLU A 74 1.47 -6.99 26.39
CA GLU A 74 0.99 -8.38 26.45
C GLU A 74 0.53 -8.89 25.08
N GLU A 75 0.83 -10.15 24.75
CA GLU A 75 0.27 -10.82 23.57
C GLU A 75 -0.98 -11.61 23.98
N TRP A 76 -2.10 -11.27 23.37
CA TRP A 76 -3.39 -11.94 23.54
C TRP A 76 -3.72 -12.77 22.29
N GLU A 77 -4.37 -13.90 22.52
CA GLU A 77 -5.01 -14.71 21.48
C GLU A 77 -6.50 -14.72 21.76
N ILE A 78 -7.28 -14.23 20.81
CA ILE A 78 -8.73 -14.01 20.97
C ILE A 78 -9.43 -14.84 19.91
N GLU A 79 -10.21 -15.82 20.35
CA GLU A 79 -11.13 -16.57 19.51
C GLU A 79 -12.42 -15.76 19.36
N ILE A 80 -12.87 -15.55 18.12
CA ILE A 80 -14.01 -14.71 17.79
C ILE A 80 -14.97 -15.53 16.93
N GLU A 81 -16.23 -15.56 17.35
CA GLU A 81 -17.38 -16.00 16.58
C GLU A 81 -18.27 -14.77 16.35
N ARG A 82 -18.62 -14.48 15.10
CA ARG A 82 -19.41 -13.31 14.71
C ARG A 82 -20.35 -13.61 13.56
N ASP A 83 -21.35 -12.76 13.37
CA ASP A 83 -22.28 -12.89 12.25
C ASP A 83 -21.60 -12.51 10.91
N GLU A 84 -22.10 -13.09 9.81
CA GLU A 84 -21.59 -12.76 8.47
C GLU A 84 -21.82 -11.27 8.16
N GLY A 85 -20.72 -10.54 7.94
CA GLY A 85 -20.76 -9.11 7.64
C GLY A 85 -20.83 -8.19 8.87
N GLU A 86 -20.82 -8.73 10.09
CA GLU A 86 -20.68 -7.92 11.30
C GLU A 86 -19.33 -7.19 11.33
N ASP A 87 -19.35 -5.86 11.53
CA ASP A 87 -18.12 -5.07 11.59
C ASP A 87 -17.47 -5.18 12.99
N PHE A 88 -16.14 -5.25 13.03
CA PHE A 88 -15.41 -5.27 14.29
C PHE A 88 -15.53 -3.93 15.03
N GLY A 89 -15.80 -2.82 14.33
CA GLY A 89 -15.78 -1.48 14.93
C GLY A 89 -14.38 -0.92 15.18
N LEU A 90 -13.37 -1.45 14.47
CA LEU A 90 -11.97 -1.04 14.55
C LEU A 90 -11.61 0.01 13.49
N SER A 91 -10.95 1.08 13.91
CA SER A 91 -10.19 1.98 13.04
C SER A 91 -8.69 1.71 13.18
N PHE A 92 -7.95 1.86 12.07
CA PHE A 92 -6.53 1.52 12.02
C PHE A 92 -5.66 2.70 11.57
N GLU A 93 -4.37 2.61 11.88
CA GLU A 93 -3.36 3.55 11.38
C GLU A 93 -3.35 3.61 9.84
N ASN A 94 -3.11 4.82 9.32
CA ASN A 94 -3.03 5.02 7.87
C ASN A 94 -1.88 4.22 7.26
N ILE A 95 -2.09 3.77 6.03
CA ILE A 95 -1.02 3.16 5.25
C ILE A 95 0.07 4.19 5.04
N VAL A 96 1.26 3.86 5.51
CA VAL A 96 2.44 4.64 5.22
C VAL A 96 2.82 4.46 3.75
N PRO A 97 2.77 5.54 2.93
CA PRO A 97 3.00 5.44 1.50
C PRO A 97 4.45 5.11 1.18
N ARG A 98 4.66 4.30 0.14
CA ARG A 98 5.98 4.10 -0.43
C ARG A 98 6.41 5.28 -1.27
N GLN A 99 7.69 5.63 -1.14
CA GLN A 99 8.29 6.69 -1.93
C GLN A 99 8.77 6.18 -3.28
N CYS A 100 8.39 6.90 -4.33
CA CYS A 100 8.85 6.67 -5.70
C CYS A 100 10.37 6.83 -5.80
N ALA A 101 11.00 5.89 -6.51
CA ALA A 101 12.44 5.86 -6.74
C ALA A 101 12.83 6.32 -8.17
N ASN A 102 11.87 6.85 -8.94
CA ASN A 102 12.11 7.27 -10.31
C ASN A 102 12.71 8.67 -10.37
N GLU A 103 13.54 8.90 -11.38
CA GLU A 103 14.22 10.16 -11.62
C GLU A 103 13.67 10.86 -12.87
N CYS A 104 12.36 10.76 -13.10
CA CYS A 104 11.70 11.18 -14.33
C CYS A 104 12.07 12.60 -14.77
N LEU A 105 12.25 12.78 -16.09
CA LEU A 105 12.54 14.09 -16.69
C LEU A 105 11.41 15.12 -16.51
N PHE A 106 10.19 14.64 -16.31
CA PHE A 106 8.96 15.43 -16.16
C PHE A 106 8.43 15.43 -14.72
N CYS A 107 9.23 15.02 -13.73
CA CYS A 107 8.76 14.90 -12.34
C CYS A 107 8.42 16.27 -11.74
N PHE A 108 7.13 16.55 -11.52
CA PHE A 108 6.69 17.82 -10.94
C PHE A 108 7.27 18.08 -9.55
N CYS A 109 7.42 17.05 -8.71
CA CYS A 109 8.04 17.19 -7.38
C CYS A 109 9.49 17.70 -7.45
N LYS A 110 10.23 17.40 -8.53
CA LYS A 110 11.59 17.92 -8.73
C LYS A 110 11.60 19.40 -9.13
N GLY A 111 10.52 19.88 -9.73
CA GLY A 111 10.35 21.27 -10.13
C GLY A 111 9.87 22.19 -9.00
N ASN A 112 9.57 21.65 -7.81
CA ASN A 112 9.15 22.46 -6.68
C ASN A 112 10.27 23.41 -6.22
N PRO A 113 9.92 24.63 -5.77
CA PRO A 113 10.91 25.56 -5.24
C PRO A 113 11.49 25.04 -3.90
N PRO A 114 12.70 25.48 -3.50
CA PRO A 114 13.38 24.99 -2.30
C PRO A 114 12.62 25.23 -0.98
N ASP A 115 11.75 26.24 -0.94
CA ASP A 115 10.92 26.62 0.20
C ASP A 115 9.51 26.03 0.15
N ALA A 116 9.24 25.11 -0.80
CA ALA A 116 7.97 24.40 -0.87
C ALA A 116 7.69 23.62 0.42
N ARG A 117 6.40 23.50 0.77
CA ARG A 117 5.97 22.65 1.89
C ARG A 117 6.50 21.23 1.68
N PRO A 118 7.11 20.58 2.69
CA PRO A 118 7.72 19.26 2.53
C PRO A 118 6.79 18.20 1.94
N ALA A 119 5.49 18.27 2.26
CA ALA A 119 4.48 17.36 1.72
C ALA A 119 4.35 17.41 0.19
N LEU A 120 4.67 18.54 -0.46
CA LEU A 120 4.61 18.68 -1.93
C LEU A 120 5.76 17.95 -2.64
N SER A 121 6.82 17.61 -1.91
CA SER A 121 7.99 16.90 -2.45
C SER A 121 7.88 15.38 -2.27
N PHE A 122 6.81 14.89 -1.66
CA PHE A 122 6.55 13.46 -1.56
C PHE A 122 6.13 12.92 -2.94
N ARG A 123 6.87 11.93 -3.44
CA ARG A 123 6.58 11.22 -4.68
C ARG A 123 6.00 9.87 -4.32
N ASP A 124 4.75 9.60 -4.68
CA ASP A 124 4.13 8.32 -4.39
C ASP A 124 4.33 7.32 -5.53
N GLU A 125 4.44 6.04 -5.17
CA GLU A 125 4.40 4.94 -6.15
C GLU A 125 3.92 3.66 -5.44
N ASP A 126 2.77 3.76 -4.76
CA ASP A 126 2.23 2.69 -3.92
C ASP A 126 0.95 2.09 -4.52
N VAL A 127 1.02 0.82 -4.90
CA VAL A 127 -0.12 0.07 -5.49
C VAL A 127 -1.33 -0.05 -4.56
N ARG A 128 -1.12 0.07 -3.23
CA ARG A 128 -2.22 0.08 -2.25
C ARG A 128 -3.01 1.38 -2.37
N LEU A 129 -2.31 2.51 -2.49
CA LEU A 129 -2.93 3.83 -2.67
C LEU A 129 -3.56 3.97 -4.06
N SER A 130 -2.99 3.29 -5.06
CA SER A 130 -3.62 3.17 -6.37
C SER A 130 -5.03 2.59 -6.27
N PHE A 131 -5.16 1.46 -5.57
CA PHE A 131 -6.45 0.82 -5.31
C PHE A 131 -7.38 1.69 -4.43
N LEU A 132 -6.86 2.25 -3.34
CA LEU A 132 -7.67 2.94 -2.33
C LEU A 132 -8.16 4.33 -2.77
N TYR A 133 -7.30 5.07 -3.46
CA TYR A 133 -7.50 6.50 -3.70
C TYR A 133 -7.38 6.90 -5.18
N GLY A 134 -7.07 5.96 -6.06
CA GLY A 134 -6.92 6.24 -7.49
C GLY A 134 -5.59 6.87 -7.87
N ASN A 135 -4.57 6.75 -7.02
CA ASN A 135 -3.25 7.30 -7.30
C ASN A 135 -2.57 6.54 -8.45
N TYR A 136 -2.02 7.28 -9.41
CA TYR A 136 -1.37 6.68 -10.57
C TYR A 136 0.04 6.21 -10.24
N THR A 137 0.35 4.96 -10.60
CA THR A 137 1.68 4.39 -10.45
C THR A 137 2.35 4.21 -11.81
N THR A 138 3.68 4.23 -11.85
CA THR A 138 4.41 3.90 -13.08
C THR A 138 4.72 2.40 -13.17
N LEU A 139 4.47 1.61 -12.12
CA LEU A 139 4.85 0.20 -12.01
C LEU A 139 6.36 -0.06 -12.21
N SER A 140 7.24 0.94 -12.12
CA SER A 140 8.69 0.74 -12.29
C SER A 140 9.38 0.32 -10.99
N SER A 141 8.80 0.66 -9.83
CA SER A 141 9.31 0.28 -8.51
C SER A 141 8.52 -0.84 -7.82
N ILE A 142 7.46 -1.35 -8.46
CA ILE A 142 6.69 -2.48 -7.95
C ILE A 142 7.59 -3.71 -7.83
N THR A 143 7.62 -4.30 -6.64
CA THR A 143 8.35 -5.53 -6.37
C THR A 143 7.50 -6.76 -6.70
N GLU A 144 8.15 -7.93 -6.86
CA GLU A 144 7.43 -9.20 -7.01
C GLU A 144 6.49 -9.52 -5.84
N GLN A 145 6.86 -9.13 -4.62
CA GLN A 145 6.02 -9.32 -3.45
C GLN A 145 4.75 -8.46 -3.52
N GLU A 146 4.85 -7.23 -4.00
CA GLU A 146 3.71 -6.34 -4.18
C GLU A 146 2.83 -6.78 -5.34
N MET A 147 3.42 -7.20 -6.45
CA MET A 147 2.67 -7.77 -7.58
C MET A 147 1.86 -8.99 -7.14
N ARG A 148 2.47 -9.91 -6.38
CA ARG A 148 1.75 -11.06 -5.79
C ARG A 148 0.64 -10.61 -4.86
N ARG A 149 0.90 -9.60 -4.02
CA ARG A 149 -0.11 -9.06 -3.10
C ARG A 149 -1.30 -8.46 -3.86
N VAL A 150 -1.07 -7.66 -4.90
CA VAL A 150 -2.13 -7.09 -5.75
C VAL A 150 -3.01 -8.18 -6.32
N ILE A 151 -2.40 -9.26 -6.81
CA ILE A 151 -3.11 -10.41 -7.40
C ILE A 151 -3.88 -11.20 -6.33
N GLU A 152 -3.21 -11.61 -5.25
CA GLU A 152 -3.79 -12.43 -4.18
C GLU A 152 -4.96 -11.73 -3.51
N GLN A 153 -4.80 -10.44 -3.21
CA GLN A 153 -5.80 -9.62 -2.52
C GLN A 153 -6.80 -8.97 -3.47
N ARG A 154 -6.67 -9.21 -4.79
CA ARG A 154 -7.49 -8.60 -5.85
C ARG A 154 -7.61 -7.08 -5.68
N LEU A 155 -6.49 -6.39 -5.50
CA LEU A 155 -6.47 -4.92 -5.35
C LEU A 155 -6.80 -4.27 -6.70
N THR A 156 -8.08 -4.17 -7.02
CA THR A 156 -8.61 -3.71 -8.33
C THR A 156 -9.62 -2.57 -8.15
N PRO A 157 -9.61 -1.52 -9.00
CA PRO A 157 -8.70 -1.29 -10.13
C PRO A 157 -7.30 -0.80 -9.69
N GLN A 158 -6.33 -0.89 -10.60
CA GLN A 158 -5.02 -0.23 -10.49
C GLN A 158 -4.90 0.89 -11.52
N TYR A 159 -4.46 2.06 -11.08
CA TYR A 159 -4.27 3.25 -11.90
C TYR A 159 -2.82 3.36 -12.34
N VAL A 160 -2.60 3.39 -13.66
CA VAL A 160 -1.27 3.22 -14.25
C VAL A 160 -0.97 4.34 -15.26
N SER A 161 0.12 5.07 -15.04
CA SER A 161 0.61 6.07 -16.00
C SER A 161 1.55 5.42 -17.03
N VAL A 162 1.13 5.44 -18.28
CA VAL A 162 1.84 4.91 -19.45
C VAL A 162 2.53 6.05 -20.18
N HIS A 163 3.85 5.96 -20.28
CA HIS A 163 4.70 7.02 -20.84
C HIS A 163 5.26 6.65 -22.23
N ALA A 164 5.62 5.38 -22.39
CA ALA A 164 6.02 4.74 -23.64
C ALA A 164 5.84 3.22 -23.47
N THR A 165 5.88 2.46 -24.57
CA THR A 165 5.96 0.99 -24.53
C THR A 165 7.32 0.48 -25.02
N ASP A 166 8.08 1.31 -25.75
CA ASP A 166 9.48 1.06 -26.03
C ASP A 166 10.31 1.15 -24.74
N LEU A 167 11.07 0.09 -24.44
CA LEU A 167 11.81 -0.03 -23.18
C LEU A 167 12.88 1.05 -23.01
N LYS A 168 13.60 1.37 -24.09
CA LYS A 168 14.70 2.34 -24.04
C LYS A 168 14.17 3.75 -23.82
N VAL A 169 13.11 4.10 -24.55
CA VAL A 169 12.43 5.39 -24.39
C VAL A 169 11.87 5.52 -22.98
N ARG A 170 11.19 4.48 -22.47
CA ARG A 170 10.59 4.53 -21.13
C ARG A 170 11.63 4.57 -20.01
N ALA A 171 12.71 3.80 -20.14
CA ALA A 171 13.85 3.82 -19.23
C ALA A 171 14.47 5.23 -19.13
N TYR A 172 14.70 5.86 -20.28
CA TYR A 172 15.19 7.23 -20.38
C TYR A 172 14.23 8.24 -19.73
N LEU A 173 12.93 8.17 -20.06
CA LEU A 173 11.91 9.08 -19.53
C LEU A 173 11.78 9.02 -18.00
N LEU A 174 11.86 7.81 -17.43
CA LEU A 174 11.69 7.57 -15.98
C LEU A 174 13.00 7.62 -15.19
N GLY A 175 14.15 7.63 -15.86
CA GLY A 175 15.47 7.56 -15.21
C GLY A 175 15.68 6.24 -14.46
N VAL A 176 15.29 5.11 -15.07
CA VAL A 176 15.44 3.75 -14.52
C VAL A 176 16.02 2.81 -15.56
N ASP A 177 16.55 1.66 -15.14
CA ASP A 177 17.06 0.64 -16.07
C ASP A 177 15.94 -0.03 -16.88
N GLU A 178 16.28 -0.56 -18.06
CA GLU A 178 15.32 -1.18 -19.01
C GLU A 178 14.50 -2.32 -18.37
N GLU A 179 15.08 -3.11 -17.48
CA GLU A 179 14.39 -4.19 -16.75
C GLU A 179 13.21 -3.64 -15.92
N ARG A 180 13.41 -2.50 -15.26
CA ARG A 180 12.36 -1.83 -14.48
C ARG A 180 11.37 -1.08 -15.37
N ALA A 181 11.77 -0.74 -16.59
CA ALA A 181 10.96 0.02 -17.53
C ALA A 181 9.86 -0.80 -18.19
N ASP A 182 9.89 -2.13 -18.18
CA ASP A 182 8.83 -2.93 -18.80
C ASP A 182 7.50 -2.76 -18.07
N ILE A 183 6.59 -2.00 -18.68
CA ILE A 183 5.22 -1.79 -18.21
C ILE A 183 4.24 -2.79 -18.85
N SER A 184 4.53 -3.21 -20.09
CA SER A 184 3.63 -4.05 -20.88
C SER A 184 3.50 -5.44 -20.25
N GLN A 185 4.61 -6.03 -19.81
CA GLN A 185 4.60 -7.32 -19.13
C GLN A 185 3.89 -7.24 -17.77
N LYS A 186 4.10 -6.15 -17.02
CA LYS A 186 3.49 -5.95 -15.69
C LYS A 186 1.98 -5.76 -15.77
N MET A 187 1.51 -4.90 -16.68
CA MET A 187 0.07 -4.71 -16.91
C MET A 187 -0.57 -6.01 -17.42
N ARG A 188 0.09 -6.74 -18.33
CA ARG A 188 -0.40 -8.03 -18.80
C ARG A 188 -0.59 -9.02 -17.66
N ARG A 189 0.40 -9.16 -16.79
CA ARG A 189 0.30 -10.04 -15.61
C ARG A 189 -0.85 -9.67 -14.68
N MET A 190 -1.12 -8.38 -14.47
CA MET A 190 -2.26 -7.91 -13.69
C MET A 190 -3.60 -8.24 -14.39
N MET A 191 -3.72 -7.93 -15.68
CA MET A 191 -4.93 -8.19 -16.46
C MET A 191 -5.24 -9.69 -16.59
N ASP A 192 -4.22 -10.52 -16.82
CA ASP A 192 -4.36 -11.99 -16.89
C ASP A 192 -4.87 -12.58 -15.56
N ALA A 193 -4.62 -11.89 -14.44
CA ALA A 193 -5.12 -12.24 -13.11
C ALA A 193 -6.49 -11.60 -12.78
N GLY A 194 -7.11 -10.89 -13.72
CA GLY A 194 -8.41 -10.24 -13.53
C GLY A 194 -8.37 -8.90 -12.80
N ILE A 195 -7.20 -8.25 -12.71
CA ILE A 195 -7.08 -6.90 -12.16
C ILE A 195 -7.40 -5.89 -13.27
N GLU A 196 -8.38 -5.02 -13.02
CA GLU A 196 -8.74 -3.92 -13.91
C GLU A 196 -7.66 -2.83 -13.88
N ILE A 197 -7.27 -2.34 -15.06
CA ILE A 197 -6.27 -1.27 -15.19
C ILE A 197 -6.93 0.00 -15.74
N HIS A 198 -6.83 1.09 -15.00
CA HIS A 198 -7.16 2.43 -15.46
C HIS A 198 -5.88 3.10 -15.96
N ALA A 199 -5.69 3.10 -17.28
CA ALA A 199 -4.49 3.64 -17.90
C ALA A 199 -4.62 5.13 -18.24
N GLN A 200 -3.64 5.93 -17.83
CA GLN A 200 -3.45 7.31 -18.28
C GLN A 200 -2.23 7.38 -19.20
N VAL A 201 -2.39 7.97 -20.38
CA VAL A 201 -1.26 8.26 -21.26
C VAL A 201 -0.62 9.59 -20.86
N VAL A 202 0.68 9.57 -20.57
CA VAL A 202 1.47 10.76 -20.25
C VAL A 202 2.25 11.18 -21.48
N LEU A 203 1.91 12.35 -22.03
CA LEU A 203 2.55 12.89 -23.22
C LEU A 203 3.66 13.87 -22.81
N CYS A 204 4.88 13.59 -23.25
CA CYS A 204 6.01 14.52 -23.11
C CYS A 204 6.29 15.17 -24.47
N PRO A 205 6.48 16.50 -24.52
CA PRO A 205 6.95 17.14 -25.74
C PRO A 205 8.36 16.60 -26.09
N GLY A 206 8.57 16.31 -27.37
CA GLY A 206 9.85 15.85 -27.93
C GLY A 206 10.41 16.88 -28.90
#